data_AF-A0A0A2MJC0-F1
#
_entry.id   AF-A0A0A2MJC0-F1
#
_cell.length_a   1.000
_cell.length_b   1.000
_cell.length_c   1.000
_cell.angle_alpha   90.00
_cell.angle_beta   90.00
_cell.angle_gamma   90.00
#
_symmetry.space_group_name_H-M   'P 1'
#
loop_
_entity.id
_entity.type
_entity.pdbx_description
1 polymer ?
#
loop_
_entity_poly.entity_id
_entity_poly.type
_entity_poly.pdbx_seq_one_letter_code
_entity_poly.pdbx_strand_id
1 'polypeptide(L)'
;MKIIAYYNGVELGSCNYTWLDSTAYKSARSFTFKDFIITNPAVIDNSGHSFINISVYITNVYGLVIELNKIKIVPLVDTDFTKNGNIEVYGTILPDWFVDVYDQAIIDVFYFWDHGTVPDFPAVPLSLYKESGLQARGIFSGLPKQLRSGEIVINAATIIDEFDFYEALAVNLVSEKGFMGGCYNSLADCLIESYDKDYSAKLIFKNGKQLNNVLGADFLDDIITLFGQYNITLHLL
;
A
#
# COMPACT_ATOMS: atom_id res chain seq x y z
N MET A 1 -6.71 -8.90 -4.29
CA MET A 1 -6.44 -7.93 -5.39
C MET A 1 -6.76 -8.57 -6.76
N LYS A 2 -7.11 -7.80 -7.80
CA LYS A 2 -7.28 -8.30 -9.19
C LYS A 2 -6.59 -7.36 -10.19
N ILE A 3 -5.81 -7.92 -11.11
CA ILE A 3 -5.09 -7.19 -12.16
C ILE A 3 -5.60 -7.67 -13.51
N ILE A 4 -6.02 -6.75 -14.37
CA ILE A 4 -6.66 -7.07 -15.65
C ILE A 4 -5.85 -6.43 -16.78
N ALA A 5 -5.57 -7.22 -17.81
CA ALA A 5 -4.92 -6.73 -19.02
C ALA A 5 -5.92 -6.62 -20.17
N TYR A 6 -5.82 -5.54 -20.94
CA TYR A 6 -6.68 -5.25 -22.09
C TYR A 6 -5.86 -4.92 -23.33
N TYR A 7 -6.35 -5.37 -24.49
CA TYR A 7 -5.84 -5.00 -25.81
C TYR A 7 -7.00 -4.61 -26.72
N ASN A 8 -6.89 -3.45 -27.38
CA ASN A 8 -7.96 -2.88 -28.23
C ASN A 8 -9.34 -2.83 -27.54
N GLY A 9 -9.37 -2.55 -26.24
CA GLY A 9 -10.61 -2.49 -25.44
C GLY A 9 -11.19 -3.85 -25.04
N VAL A 10 -10.54 -4.95 -25.39
CA VAL A 10 -10.95 -6.32 -25.04
C VAL A 10 -10.09 -6.85 -23.88
N GLU A 11 -10.71 -7.45 -22.87
CA GLU A 11 -10.03 -8.09 -21.75
C GLU A 11 -9.26 -9.33 -22.23
N LEU A 12 -7.94 -9.33 -22.13
CA LEU A 12 -7.10 -10.50 -22.43
C LEU A 12 -7.24 -11.56 -21.34
N GLY A 13 -7.38 -11.13 -20.08
CA GLY A 13 -7.48 -11.98 -18.91
C GLY A 13 -7.08 -11.26 -17.64
N SER A 14 -6.83 -12.03 -16.57
CA SER A 14 -6.46 -11.45 -15.27
C SER A 14 -5.54 -12.32 -14.42
N CYS A 15 -4.88 -11.70 -13.46
CA CYS A 15 -4.14 -12.34 -12.38
C CYS A 15 -4.34 -11.58 -11.07
N ASN A 16 -3.75 -12.08 -9.97
CA ASN A 16 -3.78 -11.41 -8.67
C ASN A 16 -2.45 -10.77 -8.29
N TYR A 17 -1.42 -10.89 -9.14
CA TYR A 17 -0.10 -10.36 -8.87
C TYR A 17 0.69 -10.09 -10.14
N THR A 18 1.42 -8.99 -10.11
CA THR A 18 2.39 -8.63 -11.14
C THR A 18 3.70 -8.23 -10.48
N TRP A 19 4.79 -8.54 -11.15
CA TRP A 19 6.12 -8.16 -10.70
C TRP A 19 6.84 -7.37 -11.79
N LEU A 20 7.39 -6.23 -11.40
CA LEU A 20 8.22 -5.36 -12.23
C LEU A 20 9.68 -5.44 -11.75
N ASP A 21 10.61 -5.69 -12.67
CA ASP A 21 12.03 -5.66 -12.35
C ASP A 21 12.47 -4.25 -11.87
N SER A 22 13.01 -4.21 -10.67
CA SER A 22 13.55 -3.05 -9.92
C SER A 22 14.70 -2.27 -10.58
N THR A 23 15.43 -2.87 -11.54
CA THR A 23 16.65 -2.24 -12.05
C THR A 23 16.32 -1.24 -13.18
N ALA A 24 16.30 0.03 -12.75
CA ALA A 24 15.92 1.24 -13.46
C ALA A 24 14.40 1.38 -13.66
N TYR A 25 13.88 2.61 -13.74
CA TYR A 25 12.43 2.94 -13.76
C TYR A 25 12.08 3.91 -14.92
N LYS A 26 13.01 4.12 -15.85
CA LYS A 26 12.92 5.10 -16.97
C LYS A 26 13.19 4.49 -18.36
N SER A 27 13.19 3.16 -18.48
CA SER A 27 13.50 2.45 -19.73
C SER A 27 12.71 1.13 -19.80
N ALA A 28 12.84 0.39 -20.90
CA ALA A 28 12.26 -0.94 -21.09
C ALA A 28 12.40 -1.86 -19.86
N ARG A 29 11.32 -2.59 -19.52
CA ARG A 29 11.23 -3.48 -18.36
C ARG A 29 10.63 -4.82 -18.74
N SER A 30 11.02 -5.85 -17.99
CA SER A 30 10.22 -7.07 -17.88
C SER A 30 9.11 -6.86 -16.85
N PHE A 31 7.88 -7.13 -17.28
CA PHE A 31 6.69 -7.12 -16.46
C PHE A 31 6.10 -8.52 -16.48
N THR A 32 6.04 -9.18 -15.33
CA THR A 32 5.52 -10.55 -15.23
C THR A 32 4.14 -10.55 -14.59
N PHE A 33 3.13 -11.01 -15.33
CA PHE A 33 1.85 -11.43 -14.80
C PHE A 33 1.99 -12.85 -14.25
N LYS A 34 1.80 -13.06 -12.95
CA LYS A 34 1.90 -14.39 -12.34
C LYS A 34 0.56 -15.12 -12.44
N ASP A 35 0.59 -16.40 -12.83
CA ASP A 35 -0.58 -17.28 -12.91
C ASP A 35 -1.77 -16.65 -13.64
N PHE A 36 -1.50 -15.99 -14.75
CA PHE A 36 -2.49 -15.28 -15.54
C PHE A 36 -3.50 -16.25 -16.17
N ILE A 37 -4.78 -15.89 -16.07
CA ILE A 37 -5.90 -16.66 -16.60
C ILE A 37 -6.41 -15.93 -17.85
N ILE A 38 -6.20 -16.56 -19.01
CA ILE A 38 -6.64 -16.05 -20.31
C ILE A 38 -8.15 -16.12 -20.42
N THR A 39 -8.76 -15.02 -20.88
CA THR A 39 -10.17 -14.93 -21.23
C THR A 39 -10.35 -14.74 -22.73
N ASN A 40 -9.59 -13.85 -23.36
CA ASN A 40 -9.59 -13.65 -24.81
C ASN A 40 -8.15 -13.77 -25.34
N PRO A 41 -7.81 -14.90 -26.00
CA PRO A 41 -6.47 -15.13 -26.53
C PRO A 41 -6.08 -14.08 -27.58
N ALA A 42 -4.85 -13.58 -27.50
CA ALA A 42 -4.29 -12.68 -28.50
C ALA A 42 -2.77 -12.81 -28.58
N VAL A 43 -2.21 -12.50 -29.74
CA VAL A 43 -0.78 -12.21 -29.91
C VAL A 43 -0.67 -10.73 -30.22
N ILE A 44 0.17 -10.04 -29.45
CA ILE A 44 0.32 -8.58 -29.52
C ILE A 44 1.67 -8.30 -30.13
N ASP A 45 1.67 -7.60 -31.27
CA ASP A 45 2.90 -7.25 -31.98
C ASP A 45 3.71 -6.16 -31.26
N ASN A 46 4.99 -6.05 -31.63
CA ASN A 46 5.89 -4.99 -31.19
C ASN A 46 5.92 -3.77 -32.14
N SER A 47 4.81 -3.46 -32.83
CA SER A 47 4.75 -2.39 -33.84
C SER A 47 5.00 -0.97 -33.30
N GLY A 48 5.08 -0.80 -31.98
CA GLY A 48 5.14 0.51 -31.31
C GLY A 48 3.81 1.26 -31.26
N HIS A 49 2.77 0.76 -31.94
CA HIS A 49 1.40 1.27 -31.87
C HIS A 49 0.46 0.37 -31.05
N SER A 50 0.85 -0.89 -30.86
CA SER A 50 0.19 -1.81 -29.92
C SER A 50 0.57 -1.47 -28.47
N PHE A 51 -0.44 -1.38 -27.60
CA PHE A 51 -0.23 -1.22 -26.16
C PHE A 51 -1.23 -2.08 -25.38
N ILE A 52 -0.74 -2.60 -24.26
CA ILE A 52 -1.52 -3.37 -23.30
C ILE A 52 -1.93 -2.41 -22.18
N ASN A 53 -3.23 -2.22 -21.97
CA ASN A 53 -3.72 -1.42 -20.85
C ASN A 53 -3.89 -2.34 -19.65
N ILE A 54 -3.28 -1.98 -18.52
CA ILE A 54 -3.38 -2.72 -17.28
C ILE A 54 -4.14 -1.87 -16.27
N SER A 55 -5.14 -2.48 -15.66
CA SER A 55 -5.84 -1.91 -14.51
C SER A 55 -5.69 -2.81 -13.30
N VAL A 56 -5.30 -2.23 -12.18
CA VAL A 56 -5.14 -2.90 -10.89
C VAL A 56 -6.29 -2.50 -9.99
N TYR A 57 -7.05 -3.47 -9.51
CA TYR A 57 -8.21 -3.28 -8.65
C TYR A 57 -8.01 -3.94 -7.28
N ILE A 58 -8.46 -3.25 -6.24
CA ILE A 58 -8.63 -3.83 -4.90
C ILE A 58 -10.07 -3.67 -4.44
N THR A 59 -10.48 -4.53 -3.53
CA THR A 59 -11.73 -4.38 -2.78
C THR A 59 -11.36 -4.01 -1.36
N ASN A 60 -11.84 -2.87 -0.89
CA ASN A 60 -11.53 -2.36 0.45
C ASN A 60 -12.39 -3.06 1.53
N VAL A 61 -12.17 -2.73 2.80
CA VAL A 61 -12.91 -3.34 3.94
C VAL A 61 -14.42 -3.13 3.89
N TYR A 62 -14.88 -2.12 3.14
CA TYR A 62 -16.30 -1.79 2.96
C TYR A 62 -16.92 -2.46 1.71
N GLY A 63 -16.17 -3.29 0.98
CA GLY A 63 -16.64 -3.93 -0.24
C GLY A 63 -16.60 -3.04 -1.49
N LEU A 64 -16.03 -1.83 -1.41
CA LEU A 64 -15.88 -0.93 -2.56
C LEU A 64 -14.71 -1.38 -3.42
N VAL A 65 -14.92 -1.44 -4.74
CA VAL A 65 -13.87 -1.68 -5.73
C VAL A 65 -13.17 -0.37 -6.07
N ILE A 66 -11.86 -0.33 -5.89
CA ILE A 66 -11.01 0.84 -6.14
C ILE A 66 -10.00 0.48 -7.23
N GLU A 67 -9.88 1.32 -8.26
CA GLU A 67 -8.80 1.24 -9.26
C GLU A 67 -7.55 1.90 -8.69
N LEU A 68 -6.55 1.09 -8.33
CA LEU A 68 -5.29 1.56 -7.73
C LEU A 68 -4.36 2.17 -8.78
N ASN A 69 -4.16 1.44 -9.87
CA ASN A 69 -3.18 1.78 -10.89
C ASN A 69 -3.78 1.54 -12.27
N LYS A 70 -3.47 2.45 -13.20
CA LYS A 70 -3.79 2.29 -14.61
C LYS A 70 -2.57 2.64 -15.44
N ILE A 71 -2.03 1.65 -16.14
CA ILE A 71 -0.79 1.81 -16.91
C ILE A 71 -0.93 1.25 -18.31
N LYS A 72 -0.07 1.74 -19.22
CA LYS A 72 0.07 1.19 -20.57
C LYS A 72 1.44 0.56 -20.70
N ILE A 73 1.49 -0.65 -21.23
CA ILE A 73 2.74 -1.32 -21.59
C ILE A 73 2.83 -1.33 -23.11
N VAL A 74 3.85 -0.69 -23.67
CA VAL A 74 4.19 -0.80 -25.10
C VAL A 74 5.17 -1.96 -25.26
N PRO A 75 4.78 -3.10 -25.85
CA PRO A 75 5.67 -4.24 -26.04
C PRO A 75 6.83 -3.88 -26.97
N LEU A 76 8.02 -4.35 -26.64
CA LEU A 76 9.22 -4.25 -27.48
C LEU A 76 9.52 -5.55 -28.23
N VAL A 77 8.85 -6.62 -27.82
CA VAL A 77 8.84 -7.93 -28.48
C VAL A 77 7.40 -8.43 -28.56
N ASP A 78 7.12 -9.27 -29.55
CA ASP A 78 5.81 -9.90 -29.66
C ASP A 78 5.48 -10.65 -28.37
N THR A 79 4.27 -10.43 -27.87
CA THR A 79 3.83 -10.96 -26.58
C THR A 79 2.61 -11.86 -26.78
N ASP A 80 2.70 -13.06 -26.23
CA ASP A 80 1.70 -14.12 -26.43
C ASP A 80 0.79 -14.27 -25.20
N PHE A 81 -0.50 -13.97 -25.37
CA PHE A 81 -1.57 -14.20 -24.40
C PHE A 81 -2.46 -15.37 -24.85
N THR A 82 -1.90 -16.52 -25.27
CA THR A 82 -2.70 -17.67 -25.75
C THR A 82 -2.85 -18.80 -24.73
N LYS A 83 -2.09 -18.81 -23.64
CA LYS A 83 -2.11 -19.87 -22.63
C LYS A 83 -2.08 -19.30 -21.22
N ASN A 84 -2.79 -19.98 -20.32
CA ASN A 84 -2.73 -19.68 -18.89
C ASN A 84 -1.33 -19.93 -18.33
N GLY A 85 -0.98 -19.19 -17.28
CA GLY A 85 0.29 -19.30 -16.58
C GLY A 85 1.00 -17.95 -16.47
N ASN A 86 2.31 -17.97 -16.24
CA ASN A 86 3.08 -16.74 -16.17
C ASN A 86 3.21 -16.12 -17.56
N ILE A 87 2.86 -14.84 -17.68
CA ILE A 87 3.04 -14.07 -18.92
C ILE A 87 4.07 -12.99 -18.64
N GLU A 88 5.16 -13.01 -19.39
CA GLU A 88 6.21 -12.01 -19.32
C GLU A 88 6.09 -11.05 -20.51
N VAL A 89 6.09 -9.76 -20.22
CA VAL A 89 6.03 -8.68 -21.22
C VAL A 89 7.27 -7.84 -21.08
N TYR A 90 8.08 -7.82 -22.13
CA TYR A 90 9.20 -6.88 -22.22
C TYR A 90 8.72 -5.62 -22.93
N GLY A 91 8.59 -4.51 -22.20
CA GLY A 91 7.97 -3.29 -22.71
C GLY A 91 8.29 -2.02 -21.95
N THR A 92 7.86 -0.89 -22.50
CA THR A 92 7.95 0.42 -21.81
C THR A 92 6.62 0.73 -21.11
N ILE A 93 6.67 1.04 -19.82
CA ILE A 93 5.50 1.52 -19.07
C ILE A 93 5.32 3.00 -19.36
N LEU A 94 4.14 3.35 -19.87
CA LEU A 94 3.68 4.72 -20.01
C LEU A 94 2.61 4.96 -18.94
N PRO A 95 2.81 5.89 -17.99
CA PRO A 95 1.77 6.29 -17.07
C PRO A 95 0.63 6.95 -17.86
N ASP A 96 -0.61 6.66 -17.48
CA ASP A 96 -1.75 7.44 -17.97
C ASP A 96 -1.72 8.82 -17.28
N TRP A 97 -2.07 9.90 -17.98
CA TRP A 97 -1.78 11.30 -17.60
C TRP A 97 -2.43 11.80 -16.28
N PHE A 98 -3.09 10.90 -15.52
CA PHE A 98 -3.86 11.20 -14.32
C PHE A 98 -3.55 10.28 -13.13
N VAL A 99 -2.65 9.30 -13.26
CA VAL A 99 -2.32 8.34 -12.21
C VAL A 99 -0.83 8.43 -11.90
N ASP A 100 -0.50 8.41 -10.60
CA ASP A 100 0.88 8.32 -10.14
C ASP A 100 1.62 7.16 -10.82
N VAL A 101 2.95 7.30 -10.89
CA VAL A 101 3.87 6.28 -11.40
C VAL A 101 3.49 4.93 -10.78
N TYR A 102 3.38 3.89 -11.61
CA TYR A 102 3.13 2.51 -11.18
C TYR A 102 3.85 2.19 -9.87
N ASP A 103 3.08 1.98 -8.81
CA ASP A 103 3.62 1.64 -7.50
C ASP A 103 3.65 0.11 -7.35
N GLN A 104 4.83 -0.48 -7.56
CA GLN A 104 5.03 -1.92 -7.30
C GLN A 104 4.93 -2.24 -5.81
N ALA A 105 5.37 -1.32 -4.94
CA ALA A 105 5.45 -1.59 -3.51
C ALA A 105 4.07 -1.73 -2.88
N ILE A 106 3.09 -0.93 -3.32
CA ILE A 106 1.70 -1.08 -2.86
C ILE A 106 1.06 -2.39 -3.34
N ILE A 107 1.37 -2.83 -4.57
CA ILE A 107 0.91 -4.11 -5.14
C ILE A 107 1.46 -5.28 -4.31
N ASP A 108 2.75 -5.20 -3.96
CA ASP A 108 3.42 -6.19 -3.12
C ASP A 108 2.79 -6.25 -1.73
N VAL A 109 2.54 -5.11 -1.09
CA VAL A 109 1.87 -5.05 0.23
C VAL A 109 0.51 -5.77 0.19
N PHE A 110 -0.34 -5.45 -0.78
CA PHE A 110 -1.65 -6.11 -0.91
C PHE A 110 -1.53 -7.61 -1.18
N TYR A 111 -0.58 -8.01 -2.03
CA TYR A 111 -0.33 -9.42 -2.31
C TYR A 111 0.08 -10.17 -1.05
N PHE A 112 1.02 -9.63 -0.28
CA PHE A 112 1.51 -10.27 0.95
C PHE A 112 0.46 -10.33 2.05
N TRP A 113 -0.37 -9.30 2.18
CA TRP A 113 -1.53 -9.31 3.07
C TRP A 113 -2.59 -10.38 2.72
N ASP A 114 -2.73 -10.74 1.45
CA ASP A 114 -3.66 -11.78 0.99
C ASP A 114 -3.08 -13.20 1.18
N HIS A 115 -1.75 -13.32 1.27
CA HIS A 115 -1.05 -14.62 1.33
C HIS A 115 -0.35 -14.92 2.67
N GLY A 116 -0.37 -13.98 3.62
CA GLY A 116 0.25 -14.16 4.94
C GLY A 116 1.77 -14.33 4.91
N THR A 117 2.42 -13.81 3.86
CA THR A 117 3.86 -13.94 3.63
C THR A 117 4.57 -12.64 3.97
N VAL A 118 5.80 -12.73 4.46
CA VAL A 118 6.66 -11.55 4.65
C VAL A 118 7.38 -11.28 3.33
N PRO A 119 7.54 -10.01 2.94
CA PRO A 119 8.30 -9.73 1.76
C PRO A 119 9.77 -10.17 1.81
N ASP A 120 10.27 -10.71 0.71
CA ASP A 120 11.71 -10.93 0.46
C ASP A 120 12.16 -9.94 -0.61
N PHE A 121 12.70 -8.80 -0.19
CA PHE A 121 12.99 -7.67 -1.08
C PHE A 121 14.48 -7.39 -1.19
N PRO A 122 15.18 -7.89 -2.21
CA PRO A 122 16.53 -7.43 -2.50
C PRO A 122 16.56 -6.06 -3.22
N ALA A 123 15.41 -5.50 -3.66
CA ALA A 123 15.43 -4.60 -4.81
C ALA A 123 14.74 -3.23 -4.66
N VAL A 124 13.92 -3.01 -3.63
CA VAL A 124 13.27 -1.71 -3.37
C VAL A 124 13.61 -1.25 -1.95
N PRO A 125 13.97 0.03 -1.73
CA PRO A 125 14.29 0.56 -0.40
C PRO A 125 13.19 0.30 0.62
N LEU A 126 13.57 -0.15 1.82
CA LEU A 126 12.64 -0.47 2.91
C LEU A 126 11.71 0.69 3.27
N SER A 127 12.18 1.94 3.20
CA SER A 127 11.39 3.13 3.50
C SER A 127 10.20 3.32 2.55
N LEU A 128 10.38 3.03 1.25
CA LEU A 128 9.30 3.15 0.26
C LEU A 128 8.20 2.11 0.52
N TYR A 129 8.56 0.91 0.99
CA TYR A 129 7.55 -0.08 1.38
C TYR A 129 6.76 0.32 2.60
N LYS A 130 7.38 1.01 3.57
CA LYS A 130 6.66 1.50 4.74
C LYS A 130 5.66 2.59 4.36
N GLU A 131 6.08 3.53 3.52
CA GLU A 131 5.20 4.57 2.97
C GLU A 131 4.04 3.94 2.16
N SER A 132 4.35 3.04 1.24
CA SER A 132 3.35 2.30 0.44
C SER A 132 2.44 1.44 1.33
N GLY A 133 2.97 0.91 2.44
CA GLY A 133 2.21 0.17 3.44
C GLY A 133 1.18 1.05 4.15
N LEU A 134 1.55 2.26 4.55
CA LEU A 134 0.61 3.24 5.12
C LEU A 134 -0.43 3.70 4.10
N GLN A 135 -0.03 3.90 2.85
CA GLN A 135 -0.94 4.21 1.76
C GLN A 135 -1.93 3.05 1.52
N ALA A 136 -1.46 1.80 1.47
CA ALA A 136 -2.30 0.61 1.33
C ALA A 136 -3.32 0.52 2.47
N ARG A 137 -2.91 0.80 3.72
CA ARG A 137 -3.80 0.87 4.88
C ARG A 137 -4.88 1.93 4.70
N GLY A 138 -4.51 3.13 4.25
CA GLY A 138 -5.44 4.22 3.97
C GLY A 138 -6.45 3.85 2.87
N ILE A 139 -6.01 3.24 1.78
CA ILE A 139 -6.89 2.78 0.70
C ILE A 139 -7.81 1.64 1.15
N PHE A 140 -7.29 0.70 1.93
CA PHE A 140 -8.02 -0.49 2.35
C PHE A 140 -9.05 -0.20 3.45
N SER A 141 -8.68 0.58 4.46
CA SER A 141 -9.52 0.80 5.65
C SER A 141 -10.16 2.19 5.73
N GLY A 142 -9.62 3.16 5.00
CA GLY A 142 -10.05 4.56 5.11
C GLY A 142 -9.74 5.17 6.48
N LEU A 143 -10.37 6.31 6.77
CA LEU A 143 -10.30 6.89 8.11
C LEU A 143 -11.05 5.99 9.12
N PRO A 144 -10.50 5.75 10.32
CA PRO A 144 -11.14 4.92 11.31
C PRO A 144 -12.35 5.64 11.91
N LYS A 145 -13.48 4.92 12.03
CA LYS A 145 -14.69 5.43 12.71
C LYS A 145 -14.73 5.09 14.19
N GLN A 146 -13.93 4.11 14.61
CA GLN A 146 -13.86 3.62 15.98
C GLN A 146 -12.42 3.23 16.28
N LEU A 147 -11.99 3.53 17.50
CA LEU A 147 -10.70 3.12 18.03
C LEU A 147 -10.91 2.17 19.21
N ARG A 148 -9.91 1.32 19.45
CA ARG A 148 -9.84 0.48 20.63
C ARG A 148 -9.65 1.36 21.88
N SER A 149 -10.57 1.25 22.83
CA SER A 149 -10.51 1.96 24.11
C SER A 149 -9.70 1.20 25.18
N GLY A 150 -9.36 1.89 26.26
CA GLY A 150 -8.71 1.31 27.44
C GLY A 150 -7.19 1.41 27.41
N GLU A 151 -6.51 0.54 28.17
CA GLU A 151 -5.04 0.54 28.25
C GLU A 151 -4.43 -0.32 27.14
N ILE A 152 -3.54 0.28 26.35
CA ILE A 152 -2.94 -0.32 25.17
C ILE A 152 -1.42 -0.19 25.27
N VAL A 153 -0.74 -1.33 25.25
CA VAL A 153 0.71 -1.39 25.44
C VAL A 153 1.39 -1.60 24.09
N ILE A 154 2.27 -0.67 23.72
CA ILE A 154 3.04 -0.68 22.48
C ILE A 154 4.52 -0.81 22.82
N ASN A 155 5.23 -1.71 22.13
CA ASN A 155 6.68 -1.84 22.30
C ASN A 155 7.40 -0.88 21.36
N ALA A 156 7.91 0.24 21.88
CA ALA A 156 8.62 1.22 21.06
C ALA A 156 9.96 0.71 20.52
N ALA A 157 10.50 -0.40 21.04
CA ALA A 157 11.76 -0.97 20.54
C ALA A 157 11.68 -1.45 19.08
N THR A 158 10.47 -1.68 18.55
CA THR A 158 10.27 -2.06 17.14
C THR A 158 10.04 -0.85 16.22
N ILE A 159 9.99 0.36 16.77
CA ILE A 159 9.78 1.61 16.03
C ILE A 159 11.16 2.15 15.67
N ILE A 160 11.54 2.03 14.40
CA ILE A 160 12.87 2.41 13.89
C ILE A 160 12.81 3.77 13.20
N ASP A 161 11.68 4.09 12.55
CA ASP A 161 11.39 5.38 11.93
C ASP A 161 9.94 5.84 12.19
N GLU A 162 9.60 7.03 11.67
CA GLU A 162 8.27 7.62 11.86
C GLU A 162 7.13 6.79 11.24
N PHE A 163 7.40 6.05 10.17
CA PHE A 163 6.38 5.23 9.52
C PHE A 163 6.01 4.02 10.40
N ASP A 164 7.01 3.41 11.05
CA ASP A 164 6.76 2.34 12.04
C ASP A 164 5.89 2.83 13.19
N PHE A 165 6.00 4.10 13.58
CA PHE A 165 5.17 4.68 14.63
C PHE A 165 3.70 4.72 14.21
N TYR A 166 3.39 5.26 13.03
CA TYR A 166 2.02 5.31 12.52
C TYR A 166 1.44 3.90 12.29
N GLU A 167 2.25 2.96 11.80
CA GLU A 167 1.85 1.57 11.66
C GLU A 167 1.55 0.93 13.01
N ALA A 168 2.41 1.13 14.02
CA ALA A 168 2.19 0.64 15.37
C ALA A 168 0.90 1.20 15.97
N LEU A 169 0.60 2.49 15.77
CA LEU A 169 -0.67 3.08 16.18
C LEU A 169 -1.84 2.38 15.49
N ALA A 170 -1.79 2.24 14.16
CA ALA A 170 -2.88 1.67 13.38
C ALA A 170 -3.22 0.23 13.79
N VAL A 171 -2.19 -0.61 13.99
CA VAL A 171 -2.35 -2.00 14.42
C VAL A 171 -2.97 -2.10 15.82
N ASN A 172 -2.58 -1.21 16.73
CA ASN A 172 -3.00 -1.30 18.13
C ASN A 172 -4.33 -0.60 18.43
N LEU A 173 -4.63 0.50 17.72
CA LEU A 173 -5.84 1.29 17.90
C LEU A 173 -6.98 0.88 16.96
N VAL A 174 -6.69 0.40 15.75
CA VAL A 174 -7.71 0.14 14.74
C VAL A 174 -7.81 -1.35 14.45
N SER A 175 -6.87 -1.89 13.67
CA SER A 175 -6.78 -3.31 13.33
C SER A 175 -5.47 -3.60 12.60
N GLU A 176 -5.16 -4.87 12.36
CA GLU A 176 -3.95 -5.31 11.64
C GLU A 176 -3.75 -4.59 10.29
N LYS A 177 -4.82 -4.28 9.56
CA LYS A 177 -4.80 -3.54 8.27
C LYS A 177 -5.44 -2.15 8.37
N GLY A 178 -5.63 -1.65 9.59
CA GLY A 178 -6.19 -0.33 9.86
C GLY A 178 -5.22 0.78 9.47
N PHE A 179 -5.76 2.01 9.36
CA PHE A 179 -5.03 3.23 9.09
C PHE A 179 -5.15 4.19 10.28
N MET A 180 -4.04 4.83 10.64
CA MET A 180 -3.98 5.83 11.71
C MET A 180 -2.98 6.92 11.34
N GLY A 181 -3.12 7.44 10.12
CA GLY A 181 -2.24 8.45 9.55
C GLY A 181 -0.95 7.89 8.94
N GLY A 182 -0.23 8.77 8.25
CA GLY A 182 1.17 8.62 7.84
C GLY A 182 1.98 9.91 7.99
N CYS A 183 1.36 10.92 8.61
CA CYS A 183 1.95 12.19 8.99
C CYS A 183 1.05 12.83 10.06
N TYR A 184 1.49 13.94 10.66
CA TYR A 184 0.73 14.64 11.70
C TYR A 184 -0.71 14.98 11.28
N ASN A 185 -0.89 15.55 10.08
CA ASN A 185 -2.20 15.99 9.60
C ASN A 185 -3.15 14.81 9.40
N SER A 186 -2.68 13.74 8.75
CA SER A 186 -3.51 12.55 8.53
C SER A 186 -3.82 11.78 9.82
N LEU A 187 -2.93 11.85 10.83
CA LEU A 187 -3.24 11.36 12.18
C LEU A 187 -4.34 12.19 12.83
N ALA A 188 -4.27 13.52 12.73
CA ALA A 188 -5.31 14.41 13.23
C ALA A 188 -6.67 14.13 12.57
N ASP A 189 -6.70 13.94 11.24
CA ASP A 189 -7.92 13.56 10.51
C ASP A 189 -8.52 12.24 11.02
N CYS A 190 -7.67 11.23 11.31
CA CYS A 190 -8.13 9.96 11.90
C CYS A 190 -8.75 10.15 13.29
N LEU A 191 -8.16 11.03 14.11
CA LEU A 191 -8.68 11.33 15.46
C LEU A 191 -10.00 12.11 15.40
N ILE A 192 -10.14 13.03 14.43
CA ILE A 192 -11.38 13.77 14.20
C ILE A 192 -12.51 12.83 13.78
N GLU A 193 -12.26 11.96 12.79
CA GLU A 193 -13.27 11.03 12.28
C GLU A 193 -13.73 10.02 13.35
N SER A 194 -12.81 9.60 14.22
CA SER A 194 -13.09 8.63 15.28
C SER A 194 -13.56 9.25 16.60
N TYR A 195 -13.72 10.58 16.66
CA TYR A 195 -14.00 11.26 17.91
C TYR A 195 -15.37 10.88 18.49
N ASP A 196 -15.33 10.38 19.72
CA ASP A 196 -16.48 10.17 20.59
C ASP A 196 -16.15 10.74 21.98
N LYS A 197 -17.08 11.50 22.57
CA LYS A 197 -16.89 12.16 23.87
C LYS A 197 -16.67 11.16 25.00
N ASP A 198 -17.28 9.98 24.89
CA ASP A 198 -17.19 8.92 25.89
C ASP A 198 -15.98 8.00 25.67
N TYR A 199 -15.28 8.17 24.54
CA TYR A 199 -14.07 7.41 24.25
C TYR A 199 -12.90 7.89 25.10
N SER A 200 -12.12 6.93 25.60
CA SER A 200 -10.84 7.18 26.24
C SER A 200 -9.88 6.01 26.01
N ALA A 201 -8.61 6.34 25.82
CA ALA A 201 -7.54 5.36 25.75
C ALA A 201 -6.27 5.84 26.46
N LYS A 202 -5.47 4.89 26.90
CA LYS A 202 -4.16 5.11 27.50
C LYS A 202 -3.14 4.28 26.76
N LEU A 203 -2.30 4.95 25.97
CA LEU A 203 -1.20 4.36 25.24
C LEU A 203 0.04 4.30 26.13
N ILE A 204 0.55 3.11 26.37
CA ILE A 204 1.78 2.87 27.13
C ILE A 204 2.85 2.39 26.17
N PHE A 205 3.81 3.26 25.87
CA PHE A 205 4.99 2.91 25.08
C PHE A 205 6.09 2.39 26.00
N LYS A 206 6.31 1.07 25.97
CA LYS A 206 7.51 0.45 26.57
C LYS A 206 8.74 0.84 25.76
N ASN A 207 9.86 1.11 26.43
CA ASN A 207 11.09 1.61 25.81
C ASN A 207 10.88 3.00 25.21
N GLY A 208 10.13 3.87 25.90
CA GLY A 208 9.67 5.17 25.39
C GLY A 208 10.79 6.12 24.95
N LYS A 209 12.03 5.94 25.45
CA LYS A 209 13.21 6.67 24.96
C LYS A 209 13.44 6.47 23.45
N GLN A 210 13.14 5.28 22.93
CA GLN A 210 13.25 5.01 21.49
C GLN A 210 12.32 5.91 20.69
N LEU A 211 11.11 6.16 21.18
CA LEU A 211 10.14 7.01 20.50
C LEU A 211 10.64 8.46 20.39
N ASN A 212 11.22 8.98 21.47
CA ASN A 212 11.82 10.32 21.46
C ASN A 212 13.00 10.42 20.48
N ASN A 213 13.81 9.36 20.35
CA ASN A 213 14.91 9.34 19.39
C ASN A 213 14.43 9.32 17.93
N VAL A 214 13.30 8.66 17.66
CA VAL A 214 12.74 8.51 16.32
C VAL A 214 11.98 9.75 15.87
N LEU A 215 11.12 10.29 16.74
CA LEU A 215 10.23 11.41 16.40
C LEU A 215 10.86 12.78 16.70
N GLY A 216 11.77 12.85 17.67
CA GLY A 216 12.22 14.10 18.26
C GLY A 216 11.26 14.64 19.32
N ALA A 217 11.79 15.40 20.28
CA ALA A 217 11.04 15.86 21.45
C ALA A 217 9.89 16.79 21.08
N ASP A 218 10.15 17.80 20.25
CA ASP A 218 9.14 18.81 19.86
C ASP A 218 7.95 18.14 19.14
N PHE A 219 8.24 17.24 18.19
CA PHE A 219 7.19 16.54 17.45
C PHE A 219 6.40 15.57 18.34
N LEU A 220 7.07 14.89 19.26
CA LEU A 220 6.41 14.03 20.23
C LEU A 220 5.48 14.82 21.18
N ASP A 221 5.88 16.01 21.60
CA ASP A 221 5.05 16.90 22.42
C ASP A 221 3.80 17.39 21.66
N ASP A 222 3.93 17.68 20.37
CA ASP A 222 2.79 18.01 19.49
C ASP A 222 1.82 16.82 19.40
N ILE A 223 2.33 15.60 19.24
CA ILE A 223 1.53 14.37 19.19
C ILE A 223 0.82 14.11 20.51
N ILE A 224 1.49 14.30 21.65
CA ILE A 224 0.89 14.17 22.99
C ILE A 224 -0.24 15.20 23.16
N THR A 225 0.00 16.43 22.73
CA THR A 225 -0.99 17.51 22.77
C THR A 225 -2.21 17.16 21.91
N LEU A 226 -1.97 16.69 20.68
CA LEU A 226 -3.03 16.25 19.77
C LEU A 226 -3.86 15.13 20.40
N PHE A 227 -3.23 14.05 20.88
CA PHE A 227 -3.94 12.95 21.53
C PHE A 227 -4.77 13.41 22.75
N GLY A 228 -4.23 14.34 23.55
CA GLY A 228 -4.93 14.91 24.70
C GLY A 228 -6.24 15.62 24.34
N GLN A 229 -6.33 16.24 23.15
CA GLN A 229 -7.56 16.87 22.66
C GLN A 229 -8.69 15.85 22.39
N TYR A 230 -8.33 14.58 22.14
CA TYR A 230 -9.25 13.49 21.81
C TYR A 230 -9.30 12.41 22.90
N ASN A 231 -9.04 12.78 24.17
CA ASN A 231 -9.10 11.90 25.34
C ASN A 231 -8.17 10.66 25.28
N ILE A 232 -7.08 10.74 24.51
CA ILE A 232 -6.03 9.73 24.49
C ILE A 232 -4.86 10.22 25.32
N THR A 233 -4.44 9.44 26.31
CA THR A 233 -3.26 9.73 27.14
C THR A 233 -2.09 8.88 26.69
N LEU A 234 -0.89 9.45 26.70
CA LEU A 234 0.34 8.79 26.25
C LEU A 234 1.35 8.74 27.39
N HIS A 235 1.81 7.54 27.72
CA HIS A 235 2.77 7.27 28.80
C HIS A 235 4.00 6.57 28.23
N LEU A 236 5.17 7.11 28.53
CA LEU A 236 6.46 6.57 28.11
C LEU A 236 7.12 5.85 29.30
N LEU A 237 7.42 4.56 29.14
CA LEU A 237 8.11 3.72 30.14
C LEU A 237 9.55 3.41 29.71
#